data_AF-A0A8S0VI57-F1
#
_entry.id   AF-A0A8S0VI57-F1
#
_cell.length_a   1.000
_cell.length_b   1.000
_cell.length_c   1.000
_cell.angle_alpha   90.00
_cell.angle_beta   90.00
_cell.angle_gamma   90.00
#
_symmetry.space_group_name_H-M   'P 1'
#
loop_
_entity.id
_entity.type
_entity.pdbx_description
1 polymer ?
#
loop_
_entity_poly.entity_id
_entity_poly.type
_entity_poly.pdbx_seq_one_letter_code
_entity_poly.pdbx_strand_id
1 'polypeptide(L)'
;MTRDVAPRIGNHKPALIESSFFPVLQVETGKMSASDPNSAIYVTDSGKDINNKINKYAFSGGQDSIENHGKYGANLEVDIPITYLGFFLEDDAELEHIRKMVDAFMAIRSLPNKFN
;
A
#
# COMPACT_ATOMS: atom_id res chain seq x y z
N MET A 1 23.52 16.53 10.43
CA MET A 1 24.73 15.96 11.07
C MET A 1 25.86 15.74 10.06
N THR A 2 25.85 14.67 9.25
CA THR A 2 27.02 14.31 8.39
C THR A 2 27.37 15.39 7.36
N ARG A 3 26.36 16.03 6.76
CA ARG A 3 26.55 17.17 5.83
C ARG A 3 27.19 18.41 6.48
N ASP A 4 27.03 18.59 7.77
CA ASP A 4 27.55 19.75 8.51
C ASP A 4 29.03 19.58 8.86
N VAL A 5 29.46 18.32 9.03
CA VAL A 5 30.85 17.94 9.35
C VAL A 5 31.71 17.82 8.09
N ALA A 6 31.16 17.34 6.97
CA ALA A 6 31.92 17.03 5.75
C ALA A 6 32.88 18.16 5.29
N PRO A 7 32.49 19.46 5.23
CA PRO A 7 33.40 20.52 4.81
C PRO A 7 34.56 20.76 5.80
N ARG A 8 34.37 20.45 7.09
CA ARG A 8 35.39 20.64 8.14
C ARG A 8 36.54 19.64 8.04
N ILE A 9 36.30 18.52 7.34
CA ILE A 9 37.27 17.44 7.13
C ILE A 9 37.71 17.36 5.66
N GLY A 10 37.50 18.42 4.86
CA GLY A 10 37.93 18.49 3.46
C GLY A 10 37.10 17.64 2.48
N ASN A 11 35.92 17.17 2.88
CA ASN A 11 35.05 16.32 2.06
C ASN A 11 33.86 17.10 1.49
N HIS A 12 33.33 16.61 0.36
CA HIS A 12 32.07 17.10 -0.20
C HIS A 12 30.87 16.66 0.65
N LYS A 13 29.83 17.51 0.69
CA LYS A 13 28.58 17.17 1.37
C LYS A 13 27.88 16.02 0.62
N PRO A 14 27.46 14.94 1.30
CA PRO A 14 26.72 13.87 0.64
C PRO A 14 25.36 14.38 0.16
N ALA A 15 24.97 13.99 -1.06
CA ALA A 15 23.59 14.08 -1.53
C ALA A 15 22.75 12.96 -0.90
N LEU A 16 21.44 13.17 -0.78
CA LEU A 16 20.50 12.17 -0.29
C LEU A 16 19.32 12.06 -1.27
N ILE A 17 18.85 10.84 -1.48
CA ILE A 17 17.57 10.52 -2.09
C ILE A 17 16.82 9.74 -1.00
N GLU A 18 15.67 10.25 -0.58
CA GLU A 18 14.89 9.69 0.52
C GLU A 18 13.67 8.98 -0.06
N SER A 19 13.43 7.74 0.38
CA SER A 19 12.26 6.96 0.01
C SER A 19 11.28 6.87 1.17
N SER A 20 9.99 6.78 0.87
CA SER A 20 8.98 6.42 1.86
C SER A 20 9.22 5.01 2.40
N PHE A 21 8.79 4.76 3.63
CA PHE A 21 8.82 3.41 4.20
C PHE A 21 7.68 2.56 3.65
N PHE A 22 7.91 1.25 3.57
CA PHE A 22 6.83 0.30 3.42
C PHE A 22 6.00 0.24 4.72
N PRO A 23 4.66 0.32 4.62
CA PRO A 23 3.82 0.22 5.79
C PRO A 23 3.84 -1.21 6.36
N VAL A 24 3.55 -1.31 7.65
CA VAL A 24 3.36 -2.59 8.34
C VAL A 24 2.08 -3.28 7.84
N LEU A 25 2.02 -4.60 7.86
CA LEU A 25 0.86 -5.33 7.34
C LEU A 25 -0.46 -4.89 8.01
N GLN A 26 -0.44 -4.65 9.31
CA GLN A 26 -1.67 -4.49 10.11
C GLN A 26 -2.26 -3.07 10.09
N VAL A 27 -1.49 -2.06 9.69
CA VAL A 27 -1.92 -0.65 9.72
C VAL A 27 -1.05 0.20 8.79
N GLU A 28 -1.65 1.20 8.14
CA GLU A 28 -0.94 2.14 7.27
C GLU A 28 0.13 2.95 8.04
N THR A 29 -0.18 3.35 9.27
CA THR A 29 0.71 4.11 10.13
C THR A 29 1.65 3.17 10.91
N GLY A 30 2.79 2.84 10.34
CA GLY A 30 3.80 2.06 11.04
C GLY A 30 4.91 1.58 10.11
N LYS A 31 6.06 1.27 10.69
CA LYS A 31 7.18 0.63 9.97
C LYS A 31 7.18 -0.86 10.29
N MET A 32 7.34 -1.69 9.27
CA MET A 32 7.59 -3.13 9.47
C MET A 32 8.72 -3.36 10.48
N SER A 33 8.47 -4.24 11.43
CA SER A 33 9.43 -4.57 12.49
C SER A 33 9.67 -6.07 12.53
N ALA A 34 10.94 -6.47 12.55
CA ALA A 34 11.32 -7.86 12.71
C ALA A 34 10.90 -8.43 14.09
N SER A 35 10.50 -7.57 15.04
CA SER A 35 10.06 -7.95 16.37
C SER A 35 8.65 -8.57 16.41
N ASP A 36 7.80 -8.29 15.43
CA ASP A 36 6.51 -8.99 15.25
C ASP A 36 6.53 -9.75 13.90
N PRO A 37 6.69 -11.09 13.93
CA PRO A 37 6.74 -11.91 12.72
C PRO A 37 5.49 -11.85 11.83
N ASN A 38 4.34 -11.43 12.37
CA ASN A 38 3.08 -11.30 11.62
C ASN A 38 2.91 -9.90 11.02
N SER A 39 3.78 -8.95 11.39
CA SER A 39 3.74 -7.57 10.93
C SER A 39 4.49 -7.36 9.61
N ALA A 40 5.32 -8.34 9.22
CA ALA A 40 6.23 -8.25 8.08
C ALA A 40 6.21 -9.51 7.19
N ILE A 41 6.50 -9.30 5.91
CA ILE A 41 6.82 -10.36 4.95
C ILE A 41 8.34 -10.50 4.91
N TYR A 42 8.86 -11.66 5.27
CA TYR A 42 10.28 -11.93 5.22
C TYR A 42 10.68 -12.51 3.86
N VAL A 43 11.89 -12.20 3.43
CA VAL A 43 12.49 -12.79 2.21
C VAL A 43 12.70 -14.32 2.30
N THR A 44 12.50 -14.90 3.49
CA THR A 44 12.56 -16.35 3.76
C THR A 44 11.19 -16.99 3.87
N ASP A 45 10.10 -16.21 3.81
CA ASP A 45 8.74 -16.76 3.89
C ASP A 45 8.45 -17.64 2.68
N SER A 46 7.80 -18.78 2.90
CA SER A 46 7.31 -19.60 1.79
C SER A 46 6.14 -18.92 1.09
N GLY A 47 5.81 -19.31 -0.14
CA GLY A 47 4.62 -18.80 -0.83
C GLY A 47 3.32 -19.01 -0.04
N LYS A 48 3.24 -20.08 0.75
CA LYS A 48 2.11 -20.34 1.64
C LYS A 48 2.05 -19.35 2.80
N ASP A 49 3.20 -19.01 3.38
CA ASP A 49 3.29 -18.06 4.49
C ASP A 49 2.97 -16.64 4.01
N ILE A 50 3.48 -16.25 2.84
CA ILE A 50 3.15 -14.96 2.20
C ILE A 50 1.64 -14.85 1.99
N ASN A 51 1.02 -15.87 1.39
CA ASN A 51 -0.42 -15.90 1.14
C ASN A 51 -1.23 -15.81 2.44
N ASN A 52 -0.83 -16.56 3.48
CA ASN A 52 -1.47 -16.49 4.79
C ASN A 52 -1.33 -15.10 5.43
N LYS A 53 -0.16 -14.48 5.33
CA LYS A 53 0.11 -13.18 5.93
C LYS A 53 -0.68 -12.07 5.27
N ILE A 54 -0.72 -12.05 3.94
CA ILE A 54 -1.53 -11.09 3.18
C ILE A 54 -3.01 -11.25 3.55
N ASN A 55 -3.58 -12.46 3.43
CA ASN A 55 -5.02 -12.64 3.63
C ASN A 55 -5.49 -12.44 5.08
N LYS A 56 -4.63 -12.69 6.07
CA LYS A 56 -5.04 -12.64 7.48
C LYS A 56 -4.63 -11.36 8.20
N TYR A 57 -3.50 -10.77 7.82
CA TYR A 57 -2.90 -9.67 8.58
C TYR A 57 -2.76 -8.38 7.79
N ALA A 58 -2.83 -8.40 6.45
CA ALA A 58 -2.83 -7.17 5.69
C ALA A 58 -4.14 -6.43 5.92
N PHE A 59 -4.06 -5.20 6.43
CA PHE A 59 -5.22 -4.35 6.60
C PHE A 59 -5.81 -4.01 5.24
N SER A 60 -7.12 -4.22 5.10
CA SER A 60 -7.85 -3.86 3.89
C SER A 60 -8.71 -2.63 4.15
N GLY A 61 -8.73 -1.73 3.16
CA GLY A 61 -9.66 -0.61 3.12
C GLY A 61 -11.04 -0.99 2.58
N GLY A 62 -11.27 -2.26 2.24
CA GLY A 62 -12.55 -2.77 1.79
C GLY A 62 -13.62 -2.82 2.89
N GLN A 63 -14.88 -2.92 2.48
CA GLN A 63 -16.00 -3.04 3.41
C GLN A 63 -16.12 -4.44 4.04
N ASP A 64 -16.84 -4.49 5.15
CA ASP A 64 -17.15 -5.69 5.95
C ASP A 64 -17.94 -6.76 5.19
N SER A 65 -18.74 -6.36 4.21
CA SER A 65 -19.57 -7.24 3.39
C SER A 65 -19.45 -6.91 1.91
N ILE A 66 -19.67 -7.91 1.05
CA ILE A 66 -19.66 -7.74 -0.42
C ILE A 66 -20.70 -6.71 -0.87
N GLU A 67 -21.87 -6.70 -0.23
CA GLU A 67 -22.93 -5.73 -0.53
C GLU A 67 -22.50 -4.30 -0.23
N ASN A 68 -21.88 -4.06 0.93
CA ASN A 68 -21.35 -2.75 1.28
C ASN A 68 -20.17 -2.39 0.38
N HIS A 69 -19.29 -3.34 0.06
CA HIS A 69 -18.15 -3.13 -0.83
C HIS A 69 -18.61 -2.71 -2.23
N GLY A 70 -19.65 -3.34 -2.76
CA GLY A 70 -20.25 -2.94 -4.04
C GLY A 70 -20.94 -1.56 -3.98
N LYS A 71 -21.50 -1.17 -2.83
CA LYS A 71 -22.17 0.13 -2.65
C LYS A 71 -21.20 1.29 -2.41
N TYR A 72 -20.16 1.06 -1.63
CA TYR A 72 -19.30 2.12 -1.09
C TYR A 72 -17.85 2.05 -1.60
N GLY A 73 -17.45 0.98 -2.29
CA GLY A 73 -16.07 0.75 -2.69
C GLY A 73 -15.14 0.52 -1.50
N ALA A 74 -13.83 0.52 -1.77
CA ALA A 74 -12.78 0.43 -0.77
C ALA A 74 -12.09 1.79 -0.58
N ASN A 75 -11.66 2.09 0.65
CA ASN A 75 -10.74 3.19 0.88
C ASN A 75 -9.30 2.77 0.51
N LEU A 76 -8.86 3.11 -0.70
CA LEU A 76 -7.53 2.72 -1.19
C LEU A 76 -6.37 3.40 -0.44
N GLU A 77 -6.60 4.50 0.28
CA GLU A 77 -5.53 5.21 1.02
C GLU A 77 -4.98 4.35 2.16
N VAL A 78 -5.85 3.55 2.78
CA VAL A 78 -5.50 2.70 3.93
C VAL A 78 -5.27 1.24 3.53
N ASP A 79 -5.48 0.86 2.26
CA ASP A 79 -5.43 -0.53 1.82
C ASP A 79 -3.97 -0.98 1.58
N ILE A 80 -3.49 -1.88 2.44
CA ILE A 80 -2.10 -2.36 2.43
C ILE A 80 -1.78 -3.18 1.18
N PRO A 81 -2.63 -4.11 0.70
CA PRO A 81 -2.42 -4.78 -0.57
C PRO A 81 -2.23 -3.82 -1.75
N ILE A 82 -3.08 -2.80 -1.89
CA ILE A 82 -2.97 -1.80 -2.96
C ILE A 82 -1.70 -0.95 -2.81
N THR A 83 -1.35 -0.61 -1.58
CA THR A 83 -0.09 0.09 -1.29
C THR A 83 1.11 -0.75 -1.72
N TYR A 84 1.13 -2.06 -1.40
CA TYR A 84 2.22 -2.96 -1.78
C TYR A 84 2.30 -3.15 -3.29
N LEU A 85 1.16 -3.26 -3.98
CA LEU A 85 1.14 -3.27 -5.45
C LEU A 85 1.76 -1.99 -6.01
N GLY A 86 1.53 -0.83 -5.41
CA GLY A 86 2.19 0.42 -5.80
C GLY A 86 3.72 0.43 -5.68
N PHE A 87 4.32 -0.49 -4.93
CA PHE A 87 5.77 -0.65 -4.84
C PHE A 87 6.33 -1.77 -5.75
N PHE A 88 5.57 -2.84 -5.97
CA PHE A 88 6.07 -4.07 -6.59
C PHE A 88 5.49 -4.37 -7.97
N LEU A 89 4.34 -3.79 -8.33
CA LEU A 89 3.77 -3.93 -9.68
C LEU A 89 4.37 -2.84 -10.58
N GLU A 90 5.14 -3.27 -11.59
CA GLU A 90 5.85 -2.34 -12.48
C GLU A 90 4.94 -1.70 -13.54
N ASP A 91 3.80 -2.32 -13.87
CA ASP A 91 2.86 -1.81 -14.86
C ASP A 91 1.86 -0.84 -14.22
N ASP A 92 2.08 0.45 -14.45
CA ASP A 92 1.21 1.54 -13.98
C ASP A 92 -0.23 1.42 -14.50
N ALA A 93 -0.43 0.93 -15.73
CA ALA A 93 -1.76 0.78 -16.32
C ALA A 93 -2.52 -0.38 -15.67
N GLU A 94 -1.82 -1.48 -15.36
CA GLU A 94 -2.38 -2.59 -14.60
C GLU A 94 -2.71 -2.18 -13.16
N LEU A 95 -1.81 -1.46 -12.49
CA LEU A 95 -2.07 -0.94 -11.13
C LEU A 95 -3.31 -0.05 -11.11
N GLU A 96 -3.41 0.87 -12.06
CA GLU A 96 -4.57 1.76 -12.18
C GLU A 96 -5.86 1.00 -12.52
N HIS A 97 -5.77 -0.07 -13.32
CA HIS A 97 -6.90 -0.95 -13.58
C HIS A 97 -7.37 -1.67 -12.31
N ILE A 98 -6.45 -2.21 -11.51
CA ILE A 98 -6.76 -2.88 -10.24
C ILE A 98 -7.38 -1.88 -9.26
N ARG A 99 -6.79 -0.69 -9.09
CA ARG A 99 -7.35 0.38 -8.25
C ARG A 99 -8.77 0.71 -8.64
N LYS A 100 -9.04 0.89 -9.94
CA LYS A 100 -10.40 1.14 -10.45
C LYS A 100 -11.36 0.00 -10.22
N MET A 101 -10.92 -1.25 -10.21
CA MET A 101 -11.77 -2.41 -9.93
C MET A 101 -12.10 -2.58 -8.45
N VAL A 102 -11.17 -2.22 -7.55
CA VAL A 102 -11.33 -2.34 -6.09
C VAL A 102 -12.07 -1.13 -5.51
N ASP A 103 -11.74 0.07 -5.99
CA ASP A 103 -12.48 1.30 -5.68
C ASP A 103 -13.82 1.36 -6.41
N ALA A 104 -14.16 0.35 -7.22
CA ALA A 104 -15.34 0.35 -8.05
C ALA A 104 -16.63 0.26 -7.22
N PHE A 105 -16.99 1.40 -6.63
CA PHE A 105 -18.21 2.18 -6.87
C PHE A 105 -18.69 2.02 -8.33
N MET A 106 -19.05 0.80 -8.73
CA MET A 106 -19.52 0.52 -10.07
C MET A 106 -20.92 1.14 -10.25
N ALA A 107 -21.02 2.01 -11.25
CA ALA A 107 -22.23 2.26 -12.05
C ALA A 107 -23.30 3.28 -11.60
N ILE A 108 -23.25 3.92 -10.42
CA ILE A 108 -24.32 4.89 -10.04
C ILE A 108 -24.00 6.37 -10.38
N ARG A 109 -22.73 6.82 -10.42
CA ARG A 109 -22.41 8.21 -10.81
C ARG A 109 -22.31 8.47 -12.32
N SER A 110 -22.17 7.43 -13.15
CA SER A 110 -21.93 7.60 -14.59
C SER A 110 -23.17 7.41 -15.47
N LEU A 111 -24.36 7.20 -14.89
CA LEU A 111 -25.59 7.41 -15.65
C LEU A 111 -25.94 8.91 -15.56
N PRO A 112 -25.88 9.67 -16.67
CA PRO A 112 -26.46 11.00 -16.67
C PRO A 112 -27.92 10.88 -16.28
N ASN A 113 -28.36 11.69 -15.31
CA ASN A 113 -29.76 11.87 -14.93
C ASN A 113 -30.63 11.87 -16.19
N LYS A 114 -31.32 10.76 -16.42
CA LYS A 114 -32.34 10.62 -17.45
C LYS A 114 -33.67 10.27 -16.80
N PHE A 115 -34.11 11.04 -15.81
CA PHE A 115 -35.54 11.19 -15.53
C PHE A 115 -35.79 12.61 -14.97
N ASN A 116 -36.84 13.22 -15.53
CA ASN A 116 -37.32 14.59 -15.34
C ASN A 116 -37.52 15.00 -13.88
#